data_AF-A0A9E5CAF3-F1
#
_entry.id   AF-A0A9E5CAF3-F1
#
_cell.length_a   1.000
_cell.length_b   1.000
_cell.length_c   1.000
_cell.angle_alpha   90.00
_cell.angle_beta   90.00
_cell.angle_gamma   90.00
#
_symmetry.space_group_name_H-M   'P 1'
#
loop_
_entity.id
_entity.type
_entity.pdbx_description
1 polymer ?
#
loop_
_entity_poly.entity_id
_entity_poly.type
_entity_poly.pdbx_seq_one_letter_code
_entity_poly.pdbx_strand_id
1 'polypeptide(L)'
;MAILDIFIPGRAKANLSTKLAVVKGLAVSHGGKSGLLDERMALWEACCDGAADLVTQLFIGNWEKQINWGLKKRRRKLNQPRLTAIYWWMLLYQLVILRNRGLQGLDKDEEFDSLRGVAFDFMEALASSPDNVVQNPGPWESNWERQVSLEAALALYDRVMQVLGLRVDFEARITRVSLFTSASEKAYDVNIAEPIARRLGSD
;
A
#
# COMPACT_ATOMS: atom_id res chain seq x y z
N MET A 1 7.22 -2.81 32.99
CA MET A 1 8.52 -2.36 32.43
C MET A 1 8.37 -2.07 30.94
N ALA A 2 7.96 -0.87 30.52
CA ALA A 2 7.55 -0.63 29.12
C ALA A 2 8.05 0.70 28.49
N ILE A 3 8.96 1.43 29.14
CA ILE A 3 9.30 2.81 28.74
C ILE A 3 10.71 2.92 28.10
N LEU A 4 11.57 1.91 28.26
CA LEU A 4 12.97 1.98 27.81
C LEU A 4 13.23 1.47 26.38
N ASP A 5 12.26 0.81 25.75
CA ASP A 5 12.42 0.27 24.40
C ASP A 5 12.34 1.33 23.27
N ILE A 6 12.11 2.60 23.64
CA ILE A 6 11.77 3.71 22.74
C ILE A 6 13.01 4.45 22.18
N PHE A 7 14.22 4.22 22.74
CA PHE A 7 15.40 5.03 22.44
C PHE A 7 16.42 4.44 21.46
N ILE A 8 16.17 3.26 20.87
CA ILE A 8 17.09 2.64 19.91
C ILE A 8 16.55 2.82 18.48
N PRO A 9 17.14 3.71 17.64
CA PRO A 9 16.65 3.99 16.29
C PRO A 9 16.52 2.75 15.39
N GLY A 10 17.35 1.73 15.62
CA GLY A 10 17.29 0.43 14.94
C GLY A 10 16.08 -0.43 15.32
N ARG A 11 15.64 -0.36 16.59
CA ARG A 11 14.55 -1.20 17.10
C ARG A 11 13.18 -0.72 16.62
N ALA A 12 12.97 0.59 16.56
CA ALA A 12 11.75 1.16 15.99
C ALA A 12 11.59 0.84 14.49
N LYS A 13 12.71 0.82 13.75
CA LYS A 13 12.75 0.36 12.35
C LYS A 13 12.39 -1.12 12.25
N ALA A 14 13.07 -1.98 13.00
CA ALA A 14 12.83 -3.43 13.00
C ALA A 14 11.37 -3.76 13.35
N ASN A 15 10.84 -3.15 14.42
CA ASN A 15 9.45 -3.37 14.84
C ASN A 15 8.44 -2.98 13.75
N LEU A 16 8.68 -1.87 13.04
CA LEU A 16 7.81 -1.44 11.96
C LEU A 16 7.89 -2.41 10.76
N SER A 17 9.11 -2.84 10.38
CA SER A 17 9.31 -3.86 9.35
C SER A 17 8.58 -5.16 9.70
N THR A 18 8.70 -5.65 10.93
CA THR A 18 8.02 -6.87 11.38
C THR A 18 6.50 -6.73 11.31
N LYS A 19 5.95 -5.62 11.82
CA LYS A 19 4.49 -5.39 11.78
C LYS A 19 3.97 -5.28 10.35
N LEU A 20 4.71 -4.62 9.47
CA LEU A 20 4.37 -4.51 8.05
C LEU A 20 4.40 -5.88 7.36
N ALA A 21 5.43 -6.69 7.64
CA ALA A 21 5.52 -8.05 7.13
C ALA A 21 4.34 -8.93 7.59
N VAL A 22 3.88 -8.76 8.83
CA VAL A 22 2.68 -9.45 9.34
C VAL A 22 1.43 -9.01 8.57
N VAL A 23 1.18 -7.71 8.43
CA VAL A 23 0.00 -7.21 7.70
C VAL A 23 0.02 -7.67 6.23
N LYS A 24 1.19 -7.61 5.59
CA LYS A 24 1.39 -8.12 4.24
C LYS A 24 1.10 -9.62 4.14
N GLY A 25 1.66 -10.42 5.06
CA GLY A 25 1.43 -11.87 5.10
C GLY A 25 -0.04 -12.23 5.29
N LEU A 26 -0.78 -11.45 6.08
CA LEU A 26 -2.23 -11.62 6.22
C LEU A 26 -2.97 -11.32 4.90
N ALA A 27 -2.61 -10.24 4.20
CA ALA A 27 -3.20 -9.91 2.90
C ALA A 27 -2.93 -10.99 1.85
N VAL A 28 -1.68 -11.48 1.75
CA VAL A 28 -1.31 -12.59 0.86
C VAL A 28 -2.09 -13.86 1.23
N SER A 29 -2.11 -14.24 2.50
CA SER A 29 -2.88 -15.42 2.95
C SER A 29 -4.38 -15.30 2.65
N HIS A 30 -4.93 -14.09 2.66
CA HIS A 30 -6.34 -13.87 2.31
C HIS A 30 -6.58 -14.14 0.82
N GLY A 31 -5.73 -13.65 -0.08
CA GLY A 31 -5.85 -13.91 -1.52
C GLY A 31 -5.88 -15.42 -1.85
N GLY A 32 -5.05 -16.22 -1.17
CA GLY A 32 -5.07 -17.69 -1.34
C GLY A 32 -6.36 -18.34 -0.85
N LYS A 33 -7.05 -17.75 0.14
CA LYS A 33 -8.36 -18.23 0.62
C LYS A 33 -9.52 -17.77 -0.26
N SER A 34 -9.36 -16.66 -0.97
CA SER A 34 -10.35 -16.13 -1.91
C SER A 34 -10.45 -16.95 -3.22
N GLY A 35 -9.66 -18.01 -3.38
CA GLY A 35 -9.73 -18.89 -4.55
C GLY A 35 -9.22 -18.24 -5.84
N LEU A 36 -8.30 -17.28 -5.73
CA LEU A 36 -7.62 -16.71 -6.89
C LEU A 36 -6.88 -17.81 -7.65
N LEU A 37 -7.03 -17.81 -8.98
CA LEU A 37 -6.19 -18.62 -9.87
C LEU A 37 -4.73 -18.16 -9.79
N ASP A 38 -3.79 -19.04 -10.16
CA ASP A 38 -2.35 -18.83 -9.98
C ASP A 38 -1.85 -17.47 -10.53
N GLU A 39 -2.33 -17.05 -11.69
CA GLU A 39 -1.97 -15.77 -12.31
C GLU A 39 -2.46 -14.56 -11.49
N ARG A 40 -3.73 -14.59 -11.07
CA ARG A 40 -4.32 -13.53 -10.23
C ARG A 40 -3.70 -13.51 -8.84
N MET A 41 -3.33 -14.67 -8.32
CA MET A 41 -2.61 -14.78 -7.07
C MET A 41 -1.21 -14.16 -7.17
N ALA A 42 -0.49 -14.42 -8.26
CA ALA A 42 0.80 -13.77 -8.52
C ALA A 42 0.66 -12.25 -8.63
N LEU A 43 -0.38 -11.75 -9.30
CA LEU A 43 -0.64 -10.32 -9.41
C LEU A 43 -1.02 -9.71 -8.05
N TRP A 44 -1.82 -10.41 -7.25
CA TRP A 44 -2.18 -10.02 -5.90
C TRP A 44 -0.96 -9.90 -4.98
N GLU A 45 -0.08 -10.91 -5.00
CA GLU A 45 1.19 -10.89 -4.26
C GLU A 45 2.07 -9.72 -4.67
N ALA A 46 2.19 -9.47 -5.98
CA ALA A 46 2.96 -8.34 -6.50
C ALA A 46 2.38 -6.98 -6.04
N CYS A 47 1.05 -6.84 -6.00
CA CYS A 47 0.40 -5.65 -5.45
C CYS A 47 0.63 -5.51 -3.94
N CYS A 48 0.57 -6.61 -3.17
CA CYS A 48 0.87 -6.63 -1.74
C CYS A 48 2.32 -6.21 -1.45
N ASP A 49 3.26 -6.70 -2.25
CA ASP A 49 4.67 -6.34 -2.18
C ASP A 49 4.89 -4.86 -2.53
N GLY A 50 4.27 -4.38 -3.62
CA GLY A 50 4.33 -2.97 -4.00
C GLY A 50 3.77 -2.04 -2.91
N ALA A 51 2.66 -2.42 -2.28
CA ALA A 51 2.09 -1.67 -1.16
C ALA A 51 3.04 -1.63 0.06
N ALA A 52 3.62 -2.78 0.41
CA ALA A 52 4.59 -2.87 1.51
C ALA A 52 5.87 -2.05 1.21
N ASP A 53 6.32 -2.04 -0.03
CA ASP A 53 7.48 -1.25 -0.44
C ASP A 53 7.19 0.25 -0.30
N LEU A 54 6.05 0.74 -0.80
CA LEU A 54 5.66 2.15 -0.63
C LEU A 54 5.62 2.58 0.85
N VAL A 55 5.05 1.75 1.73
CA VAL A 55 5.06 2.01 3.19
C VAL A 55 6.49 2.03 3.73
N THR A 56 7.33 1.08 3.30
CA THR A 56 8.74 1.02 3.70
C THR A 56 9.50 2.26 3.25
N GLN A 57 9.29 2.73 2.02
CA GLN A 57 9.93 3.92 1.47
C GLN A 57 9.52 5.19 2.23
N LEU A 58 8.22 5.35 2.51
CA LEU A 58 7.70 6.51 3.23
C LEU A 58 8.18 6.59 4.69
N PHE A 59 8.24 5.46 5.39
CA PHE A 59 8.49 5.46 6.83
C PHE A 59 9.88 4.97 7.22
N ILE A 60 10.44 3.96 6.56
CA ILE A 60 11.62 3.21 7.03
C ILE A 60 12.90 3.61 6.30
N GLY A 61 12.94 3.49 4.99
CA GLY A 61 14.14 3.62 4.20
C GLY A 61 13.76 4.08 2.82
N ASN A 62 14.19 5.29 2.45
CA ASN A 62 13.91 5.79 1.12
C ASN A 62 15.21 5.79 0.32
N TRP A 63 15.41 4.74 -0.47
CA TRP A 63 16.52 4.64 -1.42
C TRP A 63 16.29 5.59 -2.60
N GLU A 64 15.05 5.72 -3.04
CA GLU A 64 14.61 6.64 -4.09
C GLU A 64 14.09 7.94 -3.49
N LYS A 65 14.97 8.94 -3.28
CA LYS A 65 14.63 10.24 -2.63
C LYS A 65 13.31 10.91 -3.09
N GLN A 66 12.76 10.49 -4.23
CA GLN A 66 11.45 10.81 -4.79
C GLN A 66 10.24 10.32 -3.96
N ILE A 67 10.28 9.16 -3.30
CA ILE A 67 9.18 8.66 -2.44
C ILE A 67 9.34 9.19 -1.01
N ASN A 68 9.03 10.48 -0.81
CA ASN A 68 9.20 11.12 0.48
C ASN A 68 8.09 12.11 0.82
N TRP A 69 7.17 11.68 1.69
CA TRP A 69 6.15 12.58 2.26
C TRP A 69 6.58 13.23 3.58
N GLY A 70 7.85 13.12 3.98
CA GLY A 70 8.35 13.64 5.26
C GLY A 70 7.99 12.78 6.47
N LEU A 71 7.60 11.52 6.26
CA LEU A 71 7.03 10.65 7.30
C LEU A 71 8.07 9.85 8.10
N LYS A 72 9.33 9.77 7.65
CA LYS A 72 10.40 9.02 8.34
C LYS A 72 10.56 9.36 9.81
N LYS A 73 10.45 10.65 10.17
CA LYS A 73 10.55 11.13 11.57
C LYS A 73 9.25 10.96 12.37
N ARG A 74 8.21 10.40 11.76
CA ARG A 74 6.86 10.27 12.32
C ARG A 74 6.47 8.82 12.66
N ARG A 75 7.40 7.86 12.57
CA ARG A 75 7.20 6.44 12.93
C ARG A 75 6.52 6.22 14.27
N ARG A 76 6.84 7.05 15.28
CA ARG A 76 6.23 6.96 16.62
C ARG A 76 4.71 7.17 16.63
N LYS A 77 4.14 7.79 15.60
CA LYS A 77 2.70 7.98 15.44
C LYS A 77 2.01 6.77 14.82
N LEU A 78 2.78 5.81 14.29
CA LEU A 78 2.31 4.66 13.53
C LEU A 78 2.09 3.46 14.46
N ASN A 79 0.91 3.44 15.10
CA ASN A 79 0.43 2.26 15.83
C ASN A 79 -0.13 1.22 14.84
N GLN A 80 -0.51 0.04 15.35
CA GLN A 80 -0.99 -1.06 14.49
C GLN A 80 -2.20 -0.65 13.62
N PRO A 81 -3.28 -0.05 14.16
CA PRO A 81 -4.41 0.35 13.32
C PRO A 81 -4.05 1.32 12.20
N ARG A 82 -3.20 2.32 12.49
CA ARG A 82 -2.74 3.28 11.48
C ARG A 82 -1.84 2.64 10.42
N LEU A 83 -0.96 1.73 10.83
CA LEU A 83 -0.12 1.00 9.88
C LEU A 83 -0.98 0.19 8.91
N THR A 84 -1.95 -0.56 9.45
CA THR A 84 -2.85 -1.38 8.67
C THR A 84 -3.69 -0.54 7.71
N ALA A 85 -4.25 0.58 8.17
CA ALA A 85 -5.01 1.49 7.31
C ALA A 85 -4.16 2.04 6.16
N ILE A 86 -2.95 2.51 6.48
CA ILE A 86 -2.03 3.07 5.47
C ILE A 86 -1.58 1.98 4.49
N TYR A 87 -1.23 0.78 4.97
CA TYR A 87 -0.87 -0.34 4.10
C TYR A 87 -2.01 -0.68 3.14
N TRP A 88 -3.23 -0.78 3.65
CA TRP A 88 -4.37 -1.11 2.81
C TRP A 88 -4.69 -0.01 1.79
N TRP A 89 -4.56 1.27 2.16
CA TRP A 89 -4.66 2.33 1.17
C TRP A 89 -3.56 2.28 0.11
N MET A 90 -2.32 1.91 0.47
CA MET A 90 -1.25 1.70 -0.51
C MET A 90 -1.56 0.51 -1.43
N LEU A 91 -2.23 -0.52 -0.92
CA LEU A 91 -2.69 -1.66 -1.71
C LEU A 91 -3.78 -1.25 -2.70
N LEU A 92 -4.80 -0.50 -2.25
CA LEU A 92 -5.81 0.07 -3.15
C LEU A 92 -5.18 1.00 -4.19
N TYR A 93 -4.15 1.77 -3.83
CA TYR A 93 -3.40 2.60 -4.76
C TYR A 93 -2.64 1.77 -5.82
N GLN A 94 -2.08 0.61 -5.46
CA GLN A 94 -1.51 -0.31 -6.46
C GLN A 94 -2.57 -0.80 -7.45
N LEU A 95 -3.80 -1.05 -6.99
CA LEU A 95 -4.91 -1.41 -7.88
C LEU A 95 -5.30 -0.25 -8.81
N VAL A 96 -5.27 1.00 -8.32
CA VAL A 96 -5.45 2.18 -9.17
C VAL A 96 -4.39 2.23 -10.26
N ILE A 97 -3.11 1.99 -9.94
CA ILE A 97 -2.04 1.96 -10.94
C ILE A 97 -2.28 0.83 -11.95
N LEU A 98 -2.60 -0.39 -11.48
CA LEU A 98 -2.92 -1.55 -12.33
C LEU A 98 -3.98 -1.21 -13.38
N ARG A 99 -5.09 -0.62 -12.96
CA ARG A 99 -6.19 -0.27 -13.86
C ARG A 99 -5.82 0.85 -14.86
N ASN A 100 -5.00 1.79 -14.44
CA ASN A 100 -4.59 2.91 -15.29
C ASN A 100 -3.53 2.51 -16.32
N ARG A 101 -2.53 1.72 -15.90
CA ARG A 101 -1.40 1.31 -16.76
C ARG A 101 -1.67 0.01 -17.51
N GLY A 102 -2.49 -0.86 -16.95
CA GLY A 102 -2.81 -2.17 -17.49
C GLY A 102 -1.63 -3.14 -17.41
N LEU A 103 -1.91 -4.38 -17.85
CA LEU A 103 -0.92 -5.42 -18.07
C LEU A 103 -1.13 -5.98 -19.47
N GLN A 104 -0.05 -6.21 -20.21
CA GLN A 104 -0.15 -6.76 -21.55
C GLN A 104 -0.82 -8.14 -21.52
N GLY A 105 -1.89 -8.31 -22.30
CA GLY A 105 -2.61 -9.58 -22.42
C GLY A 105 -3.71 -9.81 -21.38
N LEU A 106 -3.92 -8.89 -20.43
CA LEU A 106 -4.97 -9.00 -19.41
C LEU A 106 -5.99 -7.86 -19.54
N ASP A 107 -7.25 -8.14 -19.22
CA ASP A 107 -8.27 -7.11 -19.08
C ASP A 107 -8.08 -6.37 -17.74
N LYS A 108 -7.61 -5.14 -17.83
CA LYS A 108 -7.27 -4.31 -16.67
C LYS A 108 -8.48 -4.02 -15.76
N ASP A 109 -9.69 -3.97 -16.30
CA ASP A 109 -10.89 -3.63 -15.53
C ASP A 109 -11.41 -4.90 -14.83
N GLU A 110 -11.35 -6.06 -15.49
CA GLU A 110 -11.65 -7.36 -14.87
C GLU A 110 -10.67 -7.68 -13.73
N GLU A 111 -9.37 -7.52 -13.96
CA GLU A 111 -8.34 -7.76 -12.94
C GLU A 111 -8.46 -6.78 -11.78
N PHE A 112 -8.78 -5.52 -12.06
CA PHE A 112 -9.05 -4.53 -11.02
C PHE A 112 -10.23 -4.95 -10.15
N ASP A 113 -11.37 -5.33 -10.74
CA ASP A 113 -12.57 -5.70 -9.98
C ASP A 113 -12.38 -6.97 -9.16
N SER A 114 -11.67 -7.97 -9.71
CA SER A 114 -11.33 -9.20 -8.98
C SER A 114 -10.49 -8.90 -7.75
N LEU A 115 -9.37 -8.18 -7.91
CA LEU A 115 -8.46 -7.87 -6.81
C LEU A 115 -9.04 -6.84 -5.83
N ARG A 116 -9.92 -5.96 -6.29
CA ARG A 116 -10.67 -5.04 -5.44
C ARG A 116 -11.56 -5.82 -4.46
N GLY A 117 -12.26 -6.84 -4.91
CA GLY A 117 -13.05 -7.72 -4.03
C GLY A 117 -12.19 -8.31 -2.91
N VAL A 118 -11.06 -8.92 -3.28
CA VAL A 118 -10.10 -9.51 -2.33
C VAL A 118 -9.56 -8.49 -1.32
N ALA A 119 -9.26 -7.27 -1.77
CA ALA A 119 -8.78 -6.22 -0.88
C ALA A 119 -9.83 -5.79 0.16
N PHE A 120 -11.11 -5.74 -0.21
CA PHE A 120 -12.19 -5.40 0.71
C PHE A 120 -12.49 -6.54 1.67
N ASP A 121 -12.59 -7.78 1.17
CA ASP A 121 -12.80 -8.97 1.99
C ASP A 121 -11.68 -9.13 3.03
N PHE A 122 -10.42 -8.87 2.64
CA PHE A 122 -9.28 -8.85 3.54
C PHE A 122 -9.47 -7.85 4.70
N MET A 123 -9.85 -6.61 4.38
CA MET A 123 -10.02 -5.57 5.39
C MET A 123 -11.23 -5.84 6.30
N GLU A 124 -12.32 -6.36 5.74
CA GLU A 124 -13.51 -6.74 6.49
C GLU A 124 -13.22 -7.89 7.45
N ALA A 125 -12.53 -8.94 6.98
CA ALA A 125 -12.11 -10.06 7.82
C ALA A 125 -11.17 -9.62 8.95
N LEU A 126 -10.25 -8.68 8.65
CA LEU A 126 -9.33 -8.15 9.64
C LEU A 126 -10.05 -7.29 10.69
N ALA A 127 -11.01 -6.47 10.27
CA ALA A 127 -11.79 -5.60 11.15
C ALA A 127 -12.82 -6.36 12.01
N SER A 128 -13.30 -7.50 11.51
CA SER A 128 -14.26 -8.36 12.22
C SER A 128 -13.58 -9.34 13.19
N SER A 129 -12.25 -9.43 13.17
CA SER A 129 -11.51 -10.33 14.04
C SER A 129 -11.48 -9.78 15.48
N PRO A 130 -11.89 -10.57 16.48
CA PRO A 130 -11.95 -10.14 17.89
C PRO A 130 -10.57 -9.80 18.49
N ASP A 131 -9.51 -10.34 17.90
CA ASP A 131 -8.12 -10.10 18.32
C ASP A 131 -7.51 -8.82 17.71
N ASN A 132 -8.23 -8.16 16.80
CA ASN A 132 -7.73 -6.98 16.10
C ASN A 132 -8.43 -5.70 16.55
N VAL A 133 -7.63 -4.69 16.86
CA VAL A 133 -8.11 -3.33 17.19
C VAL A 133 -8.26 -2.46 15.93
N VAL A 134 -8.25 -3.08 14.74
CA VAL A 134 -8.29 -2.38 13.45
C VAL A 134 -9.75 -2.16 13.10
N GLN A 135 -10.17 -0.90 12.99
CA GLN A 135 -11.46 -0.57 12.36
C GLN A 135 -11.28 -0.52 10.85
N ASN A 136 -12.30 -0.92 10.09
CA ASN A 136 -12.30 -0.74 8.64
C ASN A 136 -12.20 0.77 8.33
N PRO A 137 -11.09 1.25 7.74
CA PRO A 137 -10.86 2.68 7.58
C PRO A 137 -11.66 3.28 6.40
N GLY A 138 -12.27 2.44 5.55
CA GLY A 138 -12.81 2.82 4.26
C GLY A 138 -11.73 3.37 3.31
N PRO A 139 -11.98 3.40 1.99
CA PRO A 139 -11.05 4.02 1.06
C PRO A 139 -10.75 5.48 1.45
N TRP A 140 -9.69 6.07 0.91
CA TRP A 140 -9.30 7.44 1.27
C TRP A 140 -10.39 8.47 0.92
N GLU A 141 -11.22 8.20 -0.09
CA GLU A 141 -12.39 8.99 -0.44
C GLU A 141 -13.42 8.22 -1.29
N SER A 142 -14.53 8.88 -1.61
CA SER A 142 -15.56 8.37 -2.52
C SER A 142 -15.10 8.38 -3.98
N ASN A 143 -15.49 7.38 -4.77
CA ASN A 143 -15.09 7.23 -6.17
C ASN A 143 -13.57 7.06 -6.38
N TRP A 144 -12.82 6.66 -5.35
CA TRP A 144 -11.38 6.38 -5.45
C TRP A 144 -11.07 5.41 -6.60
N GLU A 145 -11.97 4.47 -6.85
CA GLU A 145 -11.88 3.48 -7.90
C GLU A 145 -11.92 4.09 -9.30
N ARG A 146 -12.30 5.36 -9.48
CA ARG A 146 -12.32 6.06 -10.77
C ARG A 146 -11.10 6.94 -11.01
N GLN A 147 -10.27 7.14 -10.00
CA GLN A 147 -9.19 8.12 -10.05
C GLN A 147 -8.00 7.68 -10.89
N VAL A 148 -7.33 8.63 -11.53
CA VAL A 148 -5.99 8.40 -12.05
C VAL A 148 -4.97 8.38 -10.91
N SER A 149 -3.77 7.82 -11.14
CA SER A 149 -2.74 7.68 -10.10
C SER A 149 -2.44 8.99 -9.36
N LEU A 150 -2.35 10.11 -10.08
CA LEU A 150 -2.04 11.41 -9.47
C LEU A 150 -3.15 11.90 -8.53
N GLU A 151 -4.42 11.75 -8.93
CA GLU A 151 -5.58 12.14 -8.12
C GLU A 151 -5.64 11.28 -6.84
N ALA A 152 -5.49 9.97 -7.00
CA ALA A 152 -5.43 9.03 -5.88
C ALA A 152 -4.29 9.36 -4.92
N ALA A 153 -3.09 9.67 -5.43
CA ALA A 153 -1.95 10.02 -4.60
C ALA A 153 -2.16 11.36 -3.85
N LEU A 154 -2.85 12.33 -4.44
CA LEU A 154 -3.18 13.61 -3.80
C LEU A 154 -4.09 13.41 -2.58
N ALA A 155 -5.19 12.67 -2.77
CA ALA A 155 -6.13 12.42 -1.69
C ALA A 155 -5.56 11.46 -0.65
N LEU A 156 -4.80 10.45 -1.08
CA LEU A 156 -4.10 9.55 -0.18
C LEU A 156 -3.10 10.29 0.71
N TYR A 157 -2.34 11.24 0.17
CA TYR A 157 -1.44 12.09 0.96
C TYR A 157 -2.19 12.80 2.08
N ASP A 158 -3.32 13.45 1.76
CA ASP A 158 -4.11 14.18 2.76
C ASP A 158 -4.68 13.25 3.83
N ARG A 159 -5.18 12.09 3.41
CA ARG A 159 -5.73 11.08 4.32
C ARG A 159 -4.67 10.50 5.24
N VAL A 160 -3.45 10.24 4.73
CA VAL A 160 -2.32 9.79 5.54
C VAL A 160 -1.88 10.87 6.53
N MET A 161 -1.84 12.15 6.12
CA MET A 161 -1.55 13.25 7.06
C MET A 161 -2.63 13.33 8.14
N GLN A 162 -3.91 13.23 7.78
CA GLN A 162 -5.04 13.26 8.70
C GLN A 162 -4.98 12.13 9.73
N VAL A 163 -4.79 10.87 9.30
CA VAL A 163 -4.79 9.71 10.22
C VAL A 163 -3.61 9.76 11.19
N LEU A 164 -2.51 10.41 10.79
CA LEU A 164 -1.34 10.66 11.63
C LEU A 164 -1.47 11.95 12.47
N GLY A 165 -2.56 12.71 12.34
CA GLY A 165 -2.73 14.01 12.99
C GLY A 165 -1.58 14.98 12.65
N LEU A 166 -1.24 15.04 11.37
CA LEU A 166 -0.24 15.95 10.80
C LEU A 166 -0.96 17.00 9.97
N ARG A 167 -0.41 18.22 9.96
CA ARG A 167 -0.90 19.27 9.06
C ARG A 167 -0.41 19.00 7.65
N VAL A 168 -1.27 19.27 6.67
CA VAL A 168 -0.91 19.27 5.26
C VAL A 168 -0.03 20.49 4.99
N ASP A 169 1.16 20.23 4.47
CA ASP A 169 2.10 21.21 3.94
C ASP A 169 1.74 21.46 2.48
N PHE A 170 0.89 22.47 2.22
CA PHE A 170 0.36 22.74 0.88
C PHE A 170 1.44 23.11 -0.14
N GLU A 171 2.51 23.79 0.30
CA GLU A 171 3.62 24.19 -0.57
C GLU A 171 4.41 22.97 -1.05
N ALA A 172 4.68 22.01 -0.16
CA ALA A 172 5.41 20.80 -0.54
C ALA A 172 4.50 19.67 -1.07
N ARG A 173 3.18 19.74 -0.87
CA ARG A 173 2.21 18.68 -1.23
C ARG A 173 2.30 18.31 -2.69
N ILE A 174 2.20 19.30 -3.58
CA ILE A 174 2.21 19.07 -5.04
C ILE A 174 3.49 18.35 -5.44
N THR A 175 4.66 18.90 -5.07
CA THR A 175 5.95 18.31 -5.41
C THR A 175 6.12 16.88 -4.85
N ARG A 176 5.74 16.66 -3.59
CA ARG A 176 5.84 15.34 -2.94
C ARG A 176 4.94 14.31 -3.60
N VAL A 177 3.72 14.70 -3.97
CA VAL A 177 2.75 13.81 -4.60
C VAL A 177 3.13 13.53 -6.05
N SER A 178 3.57 14.52 -6.82
CA SER A 178 4.04 14.30 -8.20
C SER A 178 5.24 13.36 -8.23
N LEU A 179 6.26 13.57 -7.38
CA LEU A 179 7.42 12.69 -7.30
C LEU A 179 7.04 11.28 -6.84
N PHE A 180 6.14 11.17 -5.86
CA PHE A 180 5.62 9.88 -5.40
C PHE A 180 4.91 9.15 -6.54
N THR A 181 4.03 9.83 -7.28
CA THR A 181 3.24 9.23 -8.36
C THR A 181 4.16 8.68 -9.44
N SER A 182 5.07 9.51 -9.96
CA SER A 182 6.02 9.08 -11.00
C SER A 182 6.92 7.93 -10.55
N ALA A 183 7.42 7.97 -9.31
CA ALA A 183 8.25 6.89 -8.79
C ALA A 183 7.45 5.60 -8.60
N SER A 184 6.22 5.69 -8.09
CA SER A 184 5.36 4.52 -7.89
C SER A 184 4.91 3.87 -9.20
N GLU A 185 4.61 4.65 -10.24
CA GLU A 185 4.28 4.12 -11.57
C GLU A 185 5.49 3.45 -12.23
N LYS A 186 6.67 4.06 -12.11
CA LYS A 186 7.91 3.44 -12.58
C LYS A 186 8.21 2.13 -11.84
N ALA A 187 8.01 2.12 -10.52
CA ALA A 187 8.18 0.91 -9.70
C ALA A 187 7.16 -0.17 -10.07
N TYR A 188 5.92 0.21 -10.41
CA TYR A 188 4.92 -0.71 -10.93
C TYR A 188 5.37 -1.35 -12.24
N ASP A 189 5.85 -0.55 -13.20
CA ASP A 189 6.31 -1.07 -14.49
C ASP A 189 7.42 -2.13 -14.31
N VAL A 190 8.41 -1.84 -13.45
CA VAL A 190 9.58 -2.72 -13.22
C VAL A 190 9.26 -3.93 -12.34
N ASN A 191 8.47 -3.75 -11.28
CA ASN A 191 8.29 -4.78 -10.24
C ASN A 191 7.01 -5.61 -10.42
N ILE A 192 6.05 -5.13 -11.20
CA ILE A 192 4.76 -5.79 -11.40
C ILE A 192 4.54 -6.10 -12.88
N ALA A 193 4.58 -5.09 -13.76
CA ALA A 193 4.25 -5.30 -15.16
C ALA A 193 5.25 -6.21 -15.88
N GLU A 194 6.55 -5.90 -15.80
CA GLU A 194 7.59 -6.70 -16.47
C GLU A 194 7.67 -8.14 -15.95
N PRO A 195 7.62 -8.44 -14.63
CA PRO A 195 7.68 -9.81 -14.15
C PRO A 195 6.43 -10.62 -14.51
N ILE A 196 5.23 -10.02 -14.44
CA ILE A 196 3.99 -10.70 -14.83
C ILE A 196 3.99 -10.98 -16.33
N ALA A 197 4.36 -10.02 -17.17
CA ALA A 197 4.48 -10.23 -18.61
C ALA A 197 5.49 -11.34 -18.96
N ARG A 198 6.64 -11.41 -18.26
CA ARG A 198 7.60 -12.50 -18.42
C ARG A 198 7.02 -13.86 -18.06
N ARG A 199 6.21 -13.95 -17.00
CA ARG A 199 5.53 -15.20 -16.63
C ARG A 199 4.51 -15.64 -17.68
N LEU A 200 3.75 -14.69 -18.24
CA LEU A 200 2.73 -14.97 -19.26
C LEU A 200 3.33 -15.27 -20.65
N GLY A 201 4.54 -14.79 -20.95
CA GLY A 201 5.23 -15.04 -22.22
C GLY A 201 6.23 -16.20 -22.20
N SER A 202 6.31 -16.97 -21.10
CA SER A 202 7.24 -18.12 -20.96
C SER A 202 6.59 -19.45 -21.36
N ASP A 203 5.94 -19.48 -22.52
CA ASP A 203 5.46 -20.70 -23.18
C ASP A 203 6.47 -21.22 -24.22
#